data_AF-A0A7W4TQB3-F1
#
_entry.id   AF-A0A7W4TQB3-F1
#
_cell.length_a   1.000
_cell.length_b   1.000
_cell.length_c   1.000
_cell.angle_alpha   90.00
_cell.angle_beta   90.00
_cell.angle_gamma   90.00
#
_symmetry.space_group_name_H-M   'P 1'
#
loop_
_entity.id
_entity.type
_entity.pdbx_description
1 polymer ?
#
loop_
_entity_poly.entity_id
_entity_poly.type
_entity_poly.pdbx_seq_one_letter_code
_entity_poly.pdbx_strand_id
1 'polypeptide(L)'
;MDPSHRVALLTALAVLGAGGAWAAAPAGAPAPASAPATVPVPAQLPGYSYLTGSMGAAPPGRVLALYQQGLGVEFMDVPQALTVGADGASARRAGTALDRGAPDTQGDAAPMALSGDGSTIAVGDWSTSTPDASPAGGPGRADVALVDAATGDVRTLALPDARAVLPLAWSPDARRLAYLSPTEAADPFASPTDPAGDLLVLDVGSGRARPVPGVDDAVSAAFSPDGRLLAVQRSGGAVEVRAGDGTLRRTLVPPRAGDVLAAGAAFSPDGRLLGLQRGGEVVFLPVADDPAVAVPAPVAGDALLAWRSPGEVLVQDRGASSSATSTDFTVSSVELATGSARAFTRVPTAGGNYAVTRFELATGLVQGARWTAAVPRPDRGRPAAVLRAGGVLLAAAAAALVAQRLTRRRSARRVPAPAARPAPRPVPG
;
A
#
# COMPACT_ATOMS: atom_id res chain seq x y z
N MET A 1 -20.90 -18.47 49.35
CA MET A 1 -20.41 -18.66 47.96
C MET A 1 -19.81 -20.05 47.85
N ASP A 2 -20.38 -20.88 46.97
CA ASP A 2 -19.96 -22.26 46.72
C ASP A 2 -18.48 -22.31 46.23
N PRO A 3 -17.61 -23.18 46.77
CA PRO A 3 -16.20 -23.29 46.37
C PRO A 3 -15.99 -23.48 44.86
N SER A 4 -16.99 -24.02 44.13
CA SER A 4 -16.97 -24.14 42.67
C SER A 4 -16.92 -22.78 41.94
N HIS A 5 -17.54 -21.74 42.51
CA HIS A 5 -17.53 -20.37 41.96
C HIS A 5 -16.21 -19.63 42.21
N ARG A 6 -15.50 -19.96 43.30
CA ARG A 6 -14.19 -19.36 43.62
C ARG A 6 -13.10 -19.81 42.65
N VAL A 7 -13.10 -21.08 42.24
CA VAL A 7 -12.12 -21.62 41.29
C VAL A 7 -12.30 -21.02 39.90
N ALA A 8 -13.54 -20.88 39.41
CA ALA A 8 -13.83 -20.26 38.12
C ALA A 8 -13.44 -18.76 38.07
N LEU A 9 -13.71 -18.02 39.14
CA LEU A 9 -13.30 -16.61 39.25
C LEU A 9 -11.78 -16.45 39.28
N LEU A 10 -11.07 -17.34 40.00
CA LEU A 10 -9.61 -17.34 40.05
C LEU A 10 -8.96 -17.77 38.73
N THR A 11 -9.59 -18.65 37.95
CA THR A 11 -9.10 -19.00 36.60
C THR A 11 -9.31 -17.86 35.61
N ALA A 12 -10.44 -17.17 35.69
CA ALA A 12 -10.71 -15.98 34.86
C ALA A 12 -9.73 -14.83 35.18
N LEU A 13 -9.44 -14.61 36.47
CA LEU A 13 -8.46 -13.61 36.91
C LEU A 13 -7.01 -13.99 36.55
N ALA A 14 -6.65 -15.27 36.59
CA ALA A 14 -5.32 -15.73 36.16
C ALA A 14 -5.11 -15.58 34.64
N VAL A 15 -6.15 -15.81 33.82
CA VAL A 15 -6.10 -15.57 32.37
C VAL A 15 -6.02 -14.07 32.06
N LEU A 16 -6.74 -13.22 32.80
CA LEU A 16 -6.63 -11.76 32.68
C LEU A 16 -5.26 -11.23 33.14
N GLY A 17 -4.68 -11.80 34.21
CA GLY A 17 -3.36 -11.44 34.72
C GLY A 17 -2.22 -11.88 33.80
N ALA A 18 -2.30 -13.08 33.22
CA ALA A 18 -1.32 -13.57 32.24
C ALA A 18 -1.42 -12.84 30.89
N GLY A 19 -2.64 -12.43 30.48
CA GLY A 19 -2.86 -11.58 29.30
C GLY A 19 -2.37 -10.14 29.50
N GLY A 20 -2.45 -9.60 30.71
CA GLY A 20 -1.91 -8.29 31.08
C GLY A 20 -0.39 -8.22 31.07
N ALA A 21 0.30 -9.31 31.42
CA ALA A 21 1.76 -9.38 31.42
C ALA A 21 2.39 -9.37 30.00
N TRP A 22 1.64 -9.79 28.97
CA TRP A 22 2.06 -9.66 27.57
C TRP A 22 1.87 -8.24 27.00
N ALA A 23 1.15 -7.37 27.69
CA ALA A 23 0.82 -6.02 27.22
C ALA A 23 1.88 -4.95 27.59
N ALA A 24 2.84 -5.26 28.47
CA ALA A 24 3.67 -4.24 29.12
C ALA A 24 5.20 -4.47 29.03
N ALA A 25 5.69 -5.25 28.07
CA ALA A 25 7.13 -5.26 27.79
C ALA A 25 7.46 -4.11 26.80
N PRO A 26 8.20 -3.07 27.21
CA PRO A 26 8.79 -2.14 26.25
C PRO A 26 9.82 -2.92 25.45
N ALA A 27 9.46 -3.34 24.23
CA ALA A 27 10.46 -3.79 23.28
C ALA A 27 11.20 -2.52 22.87
N GLY A 28 12.51 -2.47 23.16
CA GLY A 28 13.37 -1.41 22.63
C GLY A 28 13.16 -1.32 21.12
N ALA A 29 13.11 -0.09 20.61
CA ALA A 29 13.03 0.13 19.17
C ALA A 29 14.15 -0.69 18.50
N PRO A 30 13.81 -1.59 17.55
CA PRO A 30 14.86 -2.25 16.79
C PRO A 30 15.70 -1.16 16.14
N ALA A 31 17.01 -1.23 16.32
CA ALA A 31 17.93 -0.34 15.60
C ALA A 31 17.61 -0.44 14.11
N PRO A 32 17.59 0.67 13.36
CA PRO A 32 17.31 0.63 11.93
C PRO A 32 18.29 -0.35 11.29
N ALA A 33 17.78 -1.45 10.77
CA ALA A 33 18.59 -2.42 10.07
C ALA A 33 19.24 -1.68 8.89
N SER A 34 20.58 -1.64 8.87
CA SER A 34 21.32 -1.16 7.71
C SER A 34 20.82 -1.94 6.49
N ALA A 35 20.36 -1.23 5.46
CA ALA A 35 19.83 -1.87 4.26
C ALA A 35 20.85 -2.91 3.74
N PRO A 36 20.42 -4.14 3.42
CA PRO A 36 21.33 -5.16 2.93
C PRO A 36 22.03 -4.66 1.66
N ALA A 37 23.28 -5.09 1.44
CA ALA A 37 24.09 -4.68 0.29
C ALA A 37 23.40 -4.93 -1.07
N THR A 38 22.43 -5.85 -1.09
CA THR A 38 21.48 -6.07 -2.19
C THR A 38 20.10 -6.31 -1.61
N VAL A 39 19.07 -5.69 -2.21
CA VAL A 39 17.67 -5.81 -1.79
C VAL A 39 17.10 -7.15 -2.27
N PRO A 40 16.68 -8.07 -1.39
CA PRO A 40 16.01 -9.29 -1.80
C PRO A 40 14.57 -8.98 -2.22
N VAL A 41 14.16 -9.53 -3.36
CA VAL A 41 12.75 -9.54 -3.79
C VAL A 41 12.23 -10.97 -3.66
N PRO A 42 11.25 -11.24 -2.78
CA PRO A 42 10.68 -12.56 -2.65
C PRO A 42 9.81 -12.90 -3.86
N ALA A 43 9.66 -14.19 -4.15
CA ALA A 43 8.79 -14.69 -5.21
C ALA A 43 7.31 -14.36 -4.96
N GLN A 44 6.96 -14.05 -3.70
CA GLN A 44 5.61 -13.64 -3.32
C GLN A 44 5.68 -12.58 -2.22
N LEU A 45 5.03 -11.45 -2.48
CA LEU A 45 4.82 -10.39 -1.51
C LEU A 45 3.64 -10.73 -0.58
N PRO A 46 3.55 -10.08 0.59
CA PRO A 46 2.51 -10.35 1.58
C PRO A 46 1.11 -10.03 1.04
N GLY A 47 0.20 -11.01 1.07
CA GLY A 47 -1.22 -10.77 0.76
C GLY A 47 -2.00 -10.16 1.93
N TYR A 48 -3.31 -10.09 1.75
CA TYR A 48 -4.23 -9.39 2.64
C TYR A 48 -4.23 -9.98 4.06
N SER A 49 -4.29 -9.13 5.09
CA SER A 49 -4.46 -9.59 6.46
C SER A 49 -4.96 -8.51 7.40
N TYR A 50 -6.01 -8.82 8.16
CA TYR A 50 -6.53 -8.00 9.26
C TYR A 50 -5.53 -7.76 10.41
N LEU A 51 -4.50 -8.59 10.50
CA LEU A 51 -3.54 -8.57 11.61
C LEU A 51 -2.27 -7.77 11.30
N THR A 52 -2.25 -7.06 10.16
CA THR A 52 -1.10 -6.22 9.80
C THR A 52 -1.04 -4.96 10.67
N GLY A 53 0.11 -4.70 11.29
CA GLY A 53 0.38 -3.50 12.08
C GLY A 53 0.58 -2.25 11.23
N SER A 54 0.50 -1.07 11.86
CA SER A 54 0.78 0.21 11.20
C SER A 54 2.28 0.47 11.11
N MET A 55 2.73 1.09 10.02
CA MET A 55 4.12 1.52 9.86
C MET A 55 4.54 2.57 10.90
N GLY A 56 3.62 3.43 11.36
CA GLY A 56 3.91 4.41 12.42
C GLY A 56 4.26 3.77 13.77
N ALA A 57 3.79 2.55 14.04
CA ALA A 57 4.09 1.82 15.28
C ALA A 57 5.29 0.87 15.17
N ALA A 58 5.59 0.43 13.95
CA ALA A 58 6.69 -0.45 13.63
C ALA A 58 7.18 -0.12 12.21
N PRO A 59 8.10 0.84 12.05
CA PRO A 59 8.55 1.25 10.72
C PRO A 59 9.24 0.08 9.99
N PRO A 60 9.01 -0.09 8.67
CA PRO A 60 9.65 -1.15 7.89
C PRO A 60 11.09 -0.84 7.47
N GLY A 61 11.60 0.38 7.74
CA GLY A 61 12.82 0.87 7.11
C GLY A 61 12.51 1.36 5.69
N ARG A 62 13.48 1.30 4.77
CA ARG A 62 13.21 1.60 3.36
C ARG A 62 12.12 0.67 2.81
N VAL A 63 11.20 1.20 2.02
CA VAL A 63 10.09 0.46 1.41
C VAL A 63 10.47 0.05 -0.01
N LEU A 64 10.34 -1.23 -0.32
CA LEU A 64 10.50 -1.82 -1.65
C LEU A 64 9.24 -1.67 -2.50
N ALA A 65 8.07 -1.95 -1.92
CA ALA A 65 6.80 -1.96 -2.63
C ALA A 65 5.70 -1.30 -1.80
N LEU A 66 4.80 -0.59 -2.47
CA LEU A 66 3.60 0.03 -1.92
C LEU A 66 2.42 -0.38 -2.80
N TYR A 67 1.31 -0.81 -2.21
CA TYR A 67 0.11 -1.17 -2.98
C TYR A 67 -1.14 -1.16 -2.11
N GLN A 68 -2.30 -1.01 -2.75
CA GLN A 68 -3.59 -1.22 -2.11
C GLN A 68 -4.06 -2.66 -2.34
N GLN A 69 -4.68 -3.26 -1.32
CA GLN A 69 -5.47 -4.49 -1.45
C GLN A 69 -6.88 -4.30 -0.93
N GLY A 70 -7.86 -4.78 -1.72
CA GLY A 70 -9.28 -4.56 -1.46
C GLY A 70 -9.79 -3.28 -2.13
N LEU A 71 -11.06 -3.28 -2.52
CA LEU A 71 -11.74 -2.14 -3.16
C LEU A 71 -13.14 -1.99 -2.57
N GLY A 72 -13.41 -0.81 -1.99
CA GLY A 72 -14.74 -0.49 -1.45
C GLY A 72 -15.25 -1.44 -0.36
N VAL A 73 -16.56 -1.35 -0.08
CA VAL A 73 -17.24 -2.11 0.99
C VAL A 73 -18.05 -3.28 0.43
N GLU A 74 -17.39 -4.34 -0.03
CA GLU A 74 -18.02 -5.66 -0.03
C GLU A 74 -18.04 -6.23 1.41
N PHE A 75 -18.99 -7.10 1.74
CA PHE A 75 -19.12 -7.62 3.12
C PHE A 75 -17.81 -8.30 3.57
N MET A 76 -17.08 -7.67 4.50
CA MET A 76 -15.75 -8.07 4.97
C MET A 76 -14.59 -7.86 3.97
N ASP A 77 -14.69 -6.89 3.05
CA ASP A 77 -13.53 -6.27 2.41
C ASP A 77 -13.24 -4.94 3.10
N VAL A 78 -12.01 -4.76 3.58
CA VAL A 78 -11.56 -3.51 4.21
C VAL A 78 -10.28 -3.10 3.49
N PRO A 79 -10.35 -2.13 2.57
CA PRO A 79 -9.19 -1.72 1.78
C PRO A 79 -7.97 -1.44 2.67
N GLN A 80 -6.80 -1.91 2.23
CA GLN A 80 -5.53 -1.75 2.96
C GLN A 80 -4.48 -1.18 2.03
N ALA A 81 -3.85 -0.08 2.43
CA ALA A 81 -2.57 0.33 1.88
C ALA A 81 -1.44 -0.45 2.60
N LEU A 82 -0.67 -1.23 1.85
CA LEU A 82 0.39 -2.11 2.35
C LEU A 82 1.74 -1.67 1.81
N THR A 83 2.75 -1.74 2.69
CA THR A 83 4.16 -1.53 2.37
C THR A 83 4.92 -2.81 2.63
N VAL A 84 5.92 -3.09 1.77
CA VAL A 84 6.90 -4.15 1.96
C VAL A 84 8.27 -3.51 2.12
N GLY A 85 8.98 -3.84 3.20
CA GLY A 85 10.32 -3.35 3.47
C GLY A 85 11.36 -3.88 2.48
N ALA A 86 12.46 -3.15 2.35
CA ALA A 86 13.63 -3.52 1.55
C ALA A 86 14.39 -4.74 2.13
N ASP A 87 14.00 -5.23 3.29
CA ASP A 87 14.41 -6.54 3.81
C ASP A 87 13.67 -7.72 3.14
N GLY A 88 12.64 -7.44 2.33
CA GLY A 88 11.81 -8.42 1.64
C GLY A 88 10.83 -9.19 2.54
N ALA A 89 10.69 -8.82 3.81
CA ALA A 89 9.89 -9.56 4.79
C ALA A 89 8.99 -8.68 5.68
N SER A 90 9.38 -7.43 5.93
CA SER A 90 8.59 -6.50 6.73
C SER A 90 7.36 -6.03 5.96
N ALA A 91 6.17 -6.34 6.46
CA ALA A 91 4.89 -5.89 5.92
C ALA A 91 4.22 -4.94 6.90
N ARG A 92 3.82 -3.74 6.47
CA ARG A 92 3.13 -2.76 7.33
C ARG A 92 1.98 -2.10 6.59
N ARG A 93 0.95 -1.66 7.33
CA ARG A 93 -0.09 -0.79 6.79
C ARG A 93 0.39 0.66 6.76
N ALA A 94 0.20 1.32 5.62
CA ALA A 94 0.34 2.76 5.50
C ALA A 94 -0.92 3.44 6.06
N GLY A 95 -1.03 3.48 7.40
CA GLY A 95 -2.21 3.98 8.11
C GLY A 95 -2.60 5.40 7.69
N THR A 96 -1.62 6.28 7.50
CA THR A 96 -1.84 7.66 7.05
C THR A 96 -2.65 7.76 5.76
N ALA A 97 -2.48 6.83 4.82
CA ALA A 97 -3.26 6.83 3.57
C ALA A 97 -4.71 6.38 3.77
N LEU A 98 -4.94 5.45 4.70
CA LEU A 98 -6.29 5.02 5.07
C LEU A 98 -7.01 6.12 5.86
N ASP A 99 -6.32 6.77 6.80
CA ASP A 99 -6.88 7.85 7.63
C ASP A 99 -7.22 9.10 6.80
N ARG A 100 -6.55 9.28 5.65
CA ARG A 100 -6.78 10.37 4.69
C ARG A 100 -7.71 9.98 3.53
N GLY A 101 -8.16 8.73 3.47
CA GLY A 101 -9.19 8.30 2.52
C GLY A 101 -10.46 9.13 2.75
N ALA A 102 -11.12 9.55 1.66
CA ALA A 102 -12.26 10.43 1.79
C ALA A 102 -13.54 9.65 2.13
N PRO A 103 -14.55 10.25 2.78
CA PRO A 103 -15.74 9.52 3.25
C PRO A 103 -16.53 8.80 2.14
N ASP A 104 -16.51 9.33 0.92
CA ASP A 104 -17.15 8.80 -0.27
C ASP A 104 -16.29 7.76 -1.02
N THR A 105 -15.01 7.59 -0.67
CA THR A 105 -14.13 6.58 -1.30
C THR A 105 -14.33 5.17 -0.75
N GLN A 106 -15.41 4.92 0.00
CA GLN A 106 -15.78 3.58 0.51
C GLN A 106 -14.65 2.90 1.31
N GLY A 107 -13.79 3.68 1.98
CA GLY A 107 -12.66 3.17 2.76
C GLY A 107 -11.37 2.94 1.98
N ASP A 108 -11.33 3.25 0.68
CA ASP A 108 -10.10 3.23 -0.12
C ASP A 108 -9.06 4.22 0.42
N ALA A 109 -7.79 3.86 0.24
CA ALA A 109 -6.70 4.74 0.60
C ALA A 109 -6.70 6.02 -0.26
N ALA A 110 -6.24 7.13 0.33
CA ALA A 110 -5.88 8.33 -0.40
C ALA A 110 -4.84 8.03 -1.50
N PRO A 111 -4.68 8.89 -2.51
CA PRO A 111 -3.62 8.77 -3.51
C PRO A 111 -2.25 8.74 -2.82
N MET A 112 -1.36 7.85 -3.27
CA MET A 112 -0.03 7.69 -2.69
C MET A 112 1.03 7.60 -3.78
N ALA A 113 2.25 8.04 -3.49
CA ALA A 113 3.42 7.77 -4.31
C ALA A 113 4.64 7.43 -3.45
N LEU A 114 5.34 6.35 -3.81
CA LEU A 114 6.57 5.88 -3.21
C LEU A 114 7.78 6.51 -3.88
N SER A 115 8.66 7.12 -3.08
CA SER A 115 9.95 7.62 -3.58
C SER A 115 10.81 6.50 -4.17
N GLY A 116 11.58 6.80 -5.22
CA GLY A 116 12.42 5.80 -5.89
C GLY A 116 13.48 5.17 -4.98
N ASP A 117 13.89 5.90 -3.95
CA ASP A 117 14.77 5.39 -2.90
C ASP A 117 14.02 4.70 -1.75
N GLY A 118 12.70 4.60 -1.79
CA GLY A 118 11.90 3.94 -0.77
C GLY A 118 11.97 4.58 0.62
N SER A 119 12.50 5.79 0.76
CA SER A 119 12.65 6.47 2.05
C SER A 119 11.34 7.12 2.52
N THR A 120 10.52 7.56 1.59
CA THR A 120 9.38 8.43 1.84
C THR A 120 8.17 8.00 1.01
N ILE A 121 6.99 8.05 1.61
CA ILE A 121 5.69 7.91 0.93
C ILE A 121 4.98 9.27 0.98
N ALA A 122 4.64 9.82 -0.18
CA ALA A 122 3.72 10.96 -0.26
C ALA A 122 2.30 10.43 -0.25
N VAL A 123 1.44 11.03 0.57
CA VAL A 123 0.02 10.71 0.68
C VAL A 123 -0.75 12.01 0.48
N GLY A 124 -1.46 12.07 -0.64
CA GLY A 124 -2.28 13.21 -1.00
C GLY A 124 -3.68 13.12 -0.43
N ASP A 125 -4.65 13.59 -1.19
CA ASP A 125 -6.08 13.55 -0.89
C ASP A 125 -6.90 13.54 -2.18
N TRP A 126 -8.10 12.98 -2.13
CA TRP A 126 -9.06 13.04 -3.24
C TRP A 126 -9.86 14.34 -3.16
N SER A 127 -10.16 14.96 -4.31
CA SER A 127 -11.12 16.06 -4.32
C SER A 127 -12.52 15.49 -4.40
N THR A 128 -13.24 15.47 -3.29
CA THR A 128 -14.61 14.94 -3.26
C THR A 128 -15.63 15.97 -3.73
N SER A 129 -16.82 15.48 -4.10
CA SER A 129 -17.97 16.34 -4.43
C SER A 129 -18.52 17.11 -3.23
N THR A 130 -18.04 16.81 -2.02
CA THR A 130 -18.44 17.41 -0.74
C THR A 130 -17.28 18.28 -0.19
N PRO A 131 -17.29 19.61 -0.39
CA PRO A 131 -16.15 20.49 -0.07
C PRO A 131 -15.66 20.46 1.37
N ASP A 132 -16.52 20.03 2.32
CA ASP A 132 -16.22 19.94 3.74
C ASP A 132 -15.58 18.60 4.16
N ALA A 133 -15.43 17.65 3.23
CA ALA A 133 -14.99 16.28 3.52
C ALA A 133 -13.47 16.04 3.36
N SER A 134 -12.69 17.05 2.97
CA SER A 134 -11.21 16.93 2.98
C SER A 134 -10.71 16.76 4.42
N PRO A 135 -9.83 15.78 4.71
CA PRO A 135 -9.27 15.55 6.05
C PRO A 135 -8.48 16.74 6.60
N ALA A 136 -8.13 17.71 5.74
CA ALA A 136 -7.45 18.95 6.10
C ALA A 136 -8.36 20.06 6.68
N GLY A 137 -9.65 19.77 6.93
CA GLY A 137 -10.50 20.57 7.83
C GLY A 137 -11.17 21.78 7.18
N GLY A 138 -11.66 21.64 5.95
CA GLY A 138 -12.56 22.60 5.29
C GLY A 138 -12.11 23.03 3.89
N PRO A 139 -12.99 23.72 3.15
CA PRO A 139 -12.72 24.14 1.77
C PRO A 139 -11.47 25.04 1.67
N GLY A 140 -10.55 24.70 0.76
CA GLY A 140 -9.35 25.50 0.46
C GLY A 140 -8.10 25.19 1.28
N ARG A 141 -7.95 23.98 1.83
CA ARG A 141 -6.75 23.55 2.58
C ARG A 141 -6.19 22.21 2.11
N ALA A 142 -6.00 22.01 0.80
CA ALA A 142 -5.29 20.81 0.37
C ALA A 142 -3.89 20.74 0.99
N ASP A 143 -3.42 19.53 1.26
CA ASP A 143 -2.11 19.29 1.84
C ASP A 143 -1.57 17.93 1.38
N VAL A 144 -0.28 17.70 1.60
CA VAL A 144 0.35 16.40 1.39
C VAL A 144 1.03 15.94 2.66
N ALA A 145 0.76 14.69 3.05
CA ALA A 145 1.44 14.04 4.15
C ALA A 145 2.65 13.25 3.61
N LEU A 146 3.80 13.47 4.22
CA LEU A 146 5.05 12.77 3.91
C LEU A 146 5.36 11.83 5.06
N VAL A 147 5.33 10.53 4.78
CA VAL A 147 5.60 9.48 5.76
C VAL A 147 7.04 9.01 5.59
N ASP A 148 7.87 9.20 6.61
CA ASP A 148 9.23 8.68 6.66
C ASP A 148 9.18 7.18 6.96
N ALA A 149 9.75 6.37 6.08
CA ALA A 149 9.64 4.92 6.15
C ALA A 149 10.54 4.29 7.24
N ALA A 150 11.61 4.99 7.64
CA ALA A 150 12.54 4.53 8.66
C ALA A 150 12.03 4.77 10.09
N THR A 151 11.29 5.86 10.29
CA THR A 151 10.81 6.32 11.59
C THR A 151 9.31 6.15 11.77
N GLY A 152 8.56 6.12 10.67
CA GLY A 152 7.10 6.15 10.68
C GLY A 152 6.54 7.56 10.95
N ASP A 153 7.39 8.58 11.06
CA ASP A 153 7.00 9.95 11.33
C ASP A 153 6.27 10.56 10.14
N VAL A 154 5.27 11.39 10.43
CA VAL A 154 4.45 12.06 9.40
C VAL A 154 4.71 13.56 9.47
N ARG A 155 5.11 14.14 8.33
CA ARG A 155 5.22 15.59 8.13
C ARG A 155 4.18 16.04 7.11
N THR A 156 3.31 16.96 7.48
CA THR A 156 2.31 17.52 6.56
C THR A 156 2.76 18.86 5.99
N LEU A 157 2.56 19.07 4.70
CA LEU A 157 2.86 20.31 3.98
C LEU A 157 1.56 20.90 3.40
N ALA A 158 1.20 22.10 3.84
CA ALA A 158 0.00 22.80 3.36
C ALA A 158 0.19 23.31 1.92
N LEU A 159 -0.84 23.13 1.10
CA LEU A 159 -0.90 23.50 -0.32
C LEU A 159 -2.20 24.27 -0.58
N PRO A 160 -2.35 25.48 -0.03
CA PRO A 160 -3.63 26.21 0.01
C PRO A 160 -4.21 26.56 -1.36
N ASP A 161 -3.36 26.63 -2.39
CA ASP A 161 -3.78 26.94 -3.76
C ASP A 161 -4.22 25.69 -4.55
N ALA A 162 -4.02 24.48 -4.00
CA ALA A 162 -4.46 23.24 -4.63
C ALA A 162 -5.89 22.87 -4.17
N ARG A 163 -6.65 22.27 -5.08
CA ARG A 163 -7.99 21.72 -4.77
C ARG A 163 -7.90 20.37 -4.07
N ALA A 164 -6.97 19.54 -4.52
CA ALA A 164 -6.57 18.27 -3.95
C ALA A 164 -5.16 17.94 -4.44
N VAL A 165 -4.54 16.92 -3.87
CA VAL A 165 -3.18 16.51 -4.21
C VAL A 165 -3.21 15.07 -4.69
N LEU A 166 -2.93 14.84 -5.97
CA LEU A 166 -2.68 13.51 -6.53
C LEU A 166 -1.18 13.37 -6.82
N PRO A 167 -0.39 12.74 -5.93
CA PRO A 167 1.03 12.49 -6.18
C PRO A 167 1.22 11.64 -7.44
N LEU A 168 2.11 12.05 -8.35
CA LEU A 168 2.39 11.33 -9.59
C LEU A 168 3.78 10.71 -9.62
N ALA A 169 4.80 11.51 -9.29
CA ALA A 169 6.19 11.09 -9.43
C ALA A 169 7.12 11.87 -8.51
N TRP A 170 8.07 11.14 -7.93
CA TRP A 170 9.19 11.71 -7.19
C TRP A 170 10.37 12.01 -8.12
N SER A 171 11.11 13.07 -7.82
CA SER A 171 12.44 13.23 -8.40
C SER A 171 13.39 12.15 -7.87
N PRO A 172 14.45 11.78 -8.62
CA PRO A 172 15.35 10.69 -8.24
C PRO A 172 16.05 10.88 -6.88
N ASP A 173 16.21 12.13 -6.45
CA ASP A 173 16.81 12.52 -5.17
C ASP A 173 15.78 12.63 -4.02
N ALA A 174 14.52 12.29 -4.26
CA ALA A 174 13.40 12.40 -3.32
C ALA A 174 13.18 13.82 -2.75
N ARG A 175 13.65 14.87 -3.43
CA ARG A 175 13.49 16.27 -2.97
C ARG A 175 12.32 17.00 -3.61
N ARG A 176 11.84 16.52 -4.74
CA ARG A 176 10.70 17.09 -5.46
C ARG A 176 9.64 16.05 -5.70
N LEU A 177 8.38 16.49 -5.62
CA LEU A 177 7.20 15.70 -5.93
C LEU A 177 6.39 16.43 -7.01
N ALA A 178 6.17 15.77 -8.14
CA ALA A 178 5.19 16.19 -9.12
C ALA A 178 3.82 15.66 -8.68
N TYR A 179 2.82 16.53 -8.65
CA TYR A 179 1.45 16.18 -8.30
C TYR A 179 0.44 16.93 -9.17
N LEU A 180 -0.74 16.35 -9.34
CA LEU A 180 -1.88 17.02 -9.96
C LEU A 180 -2.74 17.70 -8.91
N SER A 181 -3.18 18.91 -9.22
CA SER A 181 -4.33 19.55 -8.59
C SER A 181 -5.49 19.52 -9.58
N PRO A 182 -6.45 18.59 -9.43
CA PRO A 182 -7.63 18.53 -10.27
C PRO A 182 -8.41 19.85 -10.26
N THR A 183 -9.01 20.20 -11.39
CA THR A 183 -9.92 21.35 -11.48
C THR A 183 -11.32 21.01 -11.00
N GLU A 184 -11.73 19.75 -11.19
CA GLU A 184 -13.02 19.20 -10.77
C GLU A 184 -12.88 18.21 -9.61
N ALA A 185 -14.00 17.69 -9.10
CA ALA A 185 -13.97 16.61 -8.13
C ALA A 185 -13.31 15.37 -8.76
N ALA A 186 -12.22 14.93 -8.14
CA ALA A 186 -11.53 13.70 -8.47
C ALA A 186 -11.96 12.66 -7.42
N ASP A 187 -13.06 11.98 -7.71
CA ASP A 187 -13.46 10.76 -7.02
C ASP A 187 -13.04 9.57 -7.91
N PRO A 188 -12.27 8.59 -7.39
CA PRO A 188 -11.89 7.40 -8.14
C PRO A 188 -13.08 6.57 -8.67
N PHE A 189 -14.31 6.84 -8.21
CA PHE A 189 -15.53 6.16 -8.66
C PHE A 189 -16.46 7.03 -9.52
N ALA A 190 -16.36 8.36 -9.47
CA ALA A 190 -17.31 9.25 -10.15
C ALA A 190 -16.94 9.56 -11.61
N SER A 191 -15.65 9.54 -11.97
CA SER A 191 -15.21 9.82 -13.33
C SER A 191 -14.57 8.59 -13.99
N PRO A 192 -15.05 8.17 -15.18
CA PRO A 192 -14.44 7.06 -15.93
C PRO A 192 -13.12 7.46 -16.62
N THR A 193 -12.69 8.71 -16.53
CA THR A 193 -11.42 9.20 -17.08
C THR A 193 -10.39 9.38 -15.99
N ASP A 194 -9.11 9.16 -16.32
CA ASP A 194 -8.00 9.50 -15.43
C ASP A 194 -8.12 10.96 -14.97
N PRO A 195 -7.89 11.26 -13.69
CA PRO A 195 -8.01 12.61 -13.18
C PRO A 195 -6.98 13.51 -13.87
N ALA A 196 -7.46 14.58 -14.49
CA ALA A 196 -6.64 15.59 -15.12
C ALA A 196 -6.66 16.89 -14.30
N GLY A 197 -5.61 17.70 -14.41
CA GLY A 197 -5.56 18.97 -13.70
C GLY A 197 -4.28 19.76 -13.92
N ASP A 198 -4.09 20.76 -13.08
CA ASP A 198 -2.87 21.55 -13.05
C ASP A 198 -1.72 20.69 -12.53
N LEU A 199 -0.59 20.72 -13.23
CA LEU A 199 0.63 20.04 -12.80
C LEU A 199 1.51 20.98 -11.98
N LEU A 200 1.82 20.58 -10.75
CA LEU A 200 2.72 21.32 -9.87
C LEU A 200 3.91 20.46 -9.45
N VAL A 201 5.03 21.12 -9.18
CA VAL A 201 6.21 20.53 -8.55
C VAL A 201 6.40 21.13 -7.18
N LEU A 202 6.32 20.28 -6.15
CA LEU A 202 6.59 20.61 -4.76
C LEU A 202 8.06 20.36 -4.42
N ASP A 203 8.73 21.38 -3.89
CA ASP A 203 10.00 21.20 -3.16
C ASP A 203 9.70 20.79 -1.72
N VAL A 204 10.08 19.56 -1.36
CA VAL A 204 9.72 18.90 -0.10
C VAL A 204 10.48 19.48 1.11
N GLY A 205 11.67 20.03 0.88
CA GLY A 205 12.45 20.70 1.91
C GLY A 205 11.76 21.97 2.39
N SER A 206 11.44 22.87 1.45
CA SER A 206 10.85 24.18 1.70
C SER A 206 9.33 24.19 1.81
N GLY A 207 8.65 23.17 1.32
CA GLY A 207 7.18 23.12 1.23
C GLY A 207 6.58 24.02 0.15
N ARG A 208 7.40 24.50 -0.81
CA ARG A 208 6.93 25.39 -1.87
C ARG A 208 6.55 24.60 -3.11
N ALA A 209 5.29 24.70 -3.52
CA ALA A 209 4.82 24.21 -4.81
C ALA A 209 4.86 25.29 -5.88
N ARG A 210 5.15 24.90 -7.12
CA ARG A 210 5.11 25.78 -8.30
C ARG A 210 4.42 25.07 -9.46
N PRO A 211 3.51 25.74 -10.19
CA PRO A 211 2.94 25.18 -11.41
C PRO A 211 4.04 25.00 -12.46
N VAL A 212 3.91 23.97 -13.29
CA VAL A 212 4.76 23.79 -14.47
C VAL A 212 4.26 24.76 -15.57
N PRO A 213 5.04 25.78 -15.94
CA PRO A 213 4.58 26.84 -16.84
C PRO A 213 4.02 26.33 -18.17
N GLY A 214 2.81 26.74 -18.54
CA GLY A 214 2.19 26.37 -19.82
C GLY A 214 1.83 24.89 -19.93
N VAL A 215 1.62 24.21 -18.81
CA VAL A 215 1.01 22.89 -18.72
C VAL A 215 -0.33 23.04 -18.00
N ASP A 216 -1.40 22.79 -18.73
CA ASP A 216 -2.77 22.64 -18.26
C ASP A 216 -3.28 21.25 -18.64
N ASP A 217 -4.23 20.72 -17.86
CA ASP A 217 -4.91 19.45 -18.14
C ASP A 217 -3.95 18.25 -18.26
N ALA A 218 -2.98 18.19 -17.34
CA ALA A 218 -2.04 17.08 -17.24
C ALA A 218 -2.70 15.85 -16.62
N VAL A 219 -2.37 14.67 -17.13
CA VAL A 219 -2.85 13.37 -16.63
C VAL A 219 -1.73 12.53 -16.03
N SER A 220 -0.47 12.80 -16.38
CA SER A 220 0.69 12.02 -15.90
C SER A 220 1.98 12.82 -16.04
N ALA A 221 2.98 12.49 -15.21
CA ALA A 221 4.30 13.11 -15.24
C ALA A 221 5.39 12.16 -14.72
N ALA A 222 6.62 12.34 -15.17
CA ALA A 222 7.78 11.54 -14.77
C ALA A 222 9.06 12.38 -14.78
N PHE A 223 9.87 12.30 -13.73
CA PHE A 223 11.20 12.92 -13.73
C PHE A 223 12.21 12.03 -14.46
N SER A 224 13.15 12.63 -15.19
CA SER A 224 14.30 11.90 -15.73
C SER A 224 15.22 11.40 -14.62
N PRO A 225 16.03 10.35 -14.84
CA PRO A 225 16.91 9.78 -13.83
C PRO A 225 17.99 10.73 -13.32
N ASP A 226 18.36 11.74 -14.12
CA ASP A 226 19.27 12.82 -13.73
C ASP A 226 18.55 14.01 -13.06
N GLY A 227 17.23 13.97 -12.98
CA GLY A 227 16.37 15.01 -12.39
C GLY A 227 16.29 16.31 -13.19
N ARG A 228 16.84 16.37 -14.42
CA ARG A 228 16.93 17.61 -15.21
C ARG A 228 15.70 17.85 -16.09
N LEU A 229 14.99 16.77 -16.44
CA LEU A 229 13.82 16.79 -17.29
C LEU A 229 12.58 16.30 -16.54
N LEU A 230 11.43 16.76 -17.01
CA LEU A 230 10.10 16.30 -16.61
C LEU A 230 9.34 15.94 -17.90
N ALA A 231 9.02 14.67 -18.07
CA ALA A 231 8.04 14.26 -19.08
C ALA A 231 6.64 14.51 -18.53
N VAL A 232 5.78 15.10 -19.34
CA VAL A 232 4.41 15.46 -18.96
C VAL A 232 3.48 14.98 -20.06
N GLN A 233 2.40 14.31 -19.67
CA GLN A 233 1.34 13.98 -20.60
C GLN A 233 0.08 14.76 -20.28
N ARG A 234 -0.51 15.35 -21.32
CA ARG A 234 -1.80 16.03 -21.27
C ARG A 234 -2.92 15.11 -21.75
N SER A 235 -4.14 15.37 -21.31
CA SER A 235 -5.32 14.62 -21.74
C SER A 235 -5.43 14.61 -23.27
N GLY A 236 -5.54 13.42 -23.87
CA GLY A 236 -5.63 13.23 -25.33
C GLY A 236 -4.43 13.75 -26.14
N GLY A 237 -3.33 14.14 -25.47
CA GLY A 237 -2.23 14.90 -26.06
C GLY A 237 -0.92 14.14 -26.20
N ALA A 238 0.06 14.83 -26.80
CA ALA A 238 1.43 14.38 -26.89
C ALA A 238 2.15 14.38 -25.53
N VAL A 239 3.29 13.69 -25.44
CA VAL A 239 4.17 13.76 -24.27
C VAL A 239 5.15 14.92 -24.45
N GLU A 240 5.11 15.89 -23.56
CA GLU A 240 6.02 17.03 -23.54
C GLU A 240 7.21 16.74 -22.61
N VAL A 241 8.42 16.87 -23.14
CA VAL A 241 9.65 16.82 -22.36
C VAL A 241 10.07 18.24 -22.04
N ARG A 242 10.08 18.57 -20.75
CA ARG A 242 10.34 19.91 -20.24
C ARG A 242 11.58 19.93 -19.38
N ALA A 243 12.31 21.04 -19.36
CA ALA A 243 13.41 21.24 -18.43
C ALA A 243 12.89 21.61 -17.03
N GLY A 244 13.76 21.56 -16.02
CA GLY A 244 13.40 21.90 -14.64
C GLY A 244 12.87 23.33 -14.41
N ASP A 245 13.12 24.26 -15.34
CA ASP A 245 12.53 25.61 -15.35
C ASP A 245 11.15 25.68 -16.03
N GLY A 246 10.64 24.54 -16.52
CA GLY A 246 9.37 24.43 -17.23
C GLY A 246 9.48 24.57 -18.75
N THR A 247 10.64 24.97 -19.28
CA THR A 247 10.82 25.21 -20.71
C THR A 247 10.55 23.94 -21.51
N LEU A 248 9.63 24.01 -22.47
CA LEU A 248 9.39 22.94 -23.43
C LEU A 248 10.65 22.69 -24.25
N ARG A 249 11.19 21.47 -24.18
CA ARG A 249 12.35 21.05 -24.97
C ARG A 249 11.92 20.25 -26.19
N ARG A 250 10.86 19.46 -26.05
CA ARG A 250 10.42 18.55 -27.10
C ARG A 250 8.98 18.11 -26.87
N THR A 251 8.29 17.85 -27.97
CA THR A 251 6.98 17.20 -27.99
C THR A 251 7.13 15.87 -28.69
N LEU A 252 6.79 14.78 -28.00
CA LEU A 252 6.87 13.41 -28.46
C LEU A 252 5.45 12.92 -28.75
N VAL A 253 5.21 12.47 -29.97
CA VAL A 253 3.90 11.95 -30.37
C VAL A 253 3.83 10.48 -29.96
N PRO A 254 2.88 10.08 -29.10
CA PRO A 254 2.67 8.67 -28.76
C PRO A 254 2.35 7.86 -30.02
N PRO A 255 2.78 6.59 -30.10
CA PRO A 255 2.58 5.84 -31.33
C PRO A 255 1.09 5.54 -31.60
N ARG A 256 0.21 5.60 -30.60
CA ARG A 256 -1.25 5.60 -30.77
C ARG A 256 -1.93 6.62 -29.86
N ALA A 257 -3.08 7.11 -30.30
CA ALA A 257 -3.97 7.89 -29.45
C ALA A 257 -4.46 7.01 -28.29
N GLY A 258 -4.36 7.54 -27.06
CA GLY A 258 -4.71 6.82 -25.84
C GLY A 258 -3.57 6.05 -25.17
N ASP A 259 -2.35 6.05 -25.72
CA ASP A 259 -1.17 5.55 -25.00
C ASP A 259 -0.89 6.47 -23.79
N VAL A 260 -0.70 5.93 -22.58
CA VAL A 260 -0.55 6.71 -21.33
C VAL A 260 0.86 6.57 -20.75
N LEU A 261 1.50 7.67 -20.35
CA LEU A 261 2.81 7.70 -19.71
C LEU A 261 2.76 6.97 -18.37
N ALA A 262 3.68 6.03 -18.16
CA ALA A 262 3.74 5.18 -16.96
C ALA A 262 4.25 5.91 -15.68
N ALA A 263 3.90 7.19 -15.51
CA ALA A 263 4.20 8.04 -14.36
C ALA A 263 5.63 7.85 -13.83
N GLY A 264 5.80 7.62 -12.51
CA GLY A 264 7.10 7.42 -11.87
C GLY A 264 8.00 6.31 -12.44
N ALA A 265 7.45 5.40 -13.26
CA ALA A 265 8.19 4.32 -13.91
C ALA A 265 8.55 4.60 -15.38
N ALA A 266 8.14 5.73 -15.96
CA ALA A 266 8.22 5.95 -17.39
C ALA A 266 9.66 6.03 -17.93
N PHE A 267 10.55 6.79 -17.29
CA PHE A 267 11.92 6.97 -17.79
C PHE A 267 12.78 5.72 -17.60
N SER A 268 13.50 5.32 -18.65
CA SER A 268 14.57 4.33 -18.56
C SER A 268 15.73 4.85 -17.70
N PRO A 269 16.52 3.99 -17.03
CA PRO A 269 17.57 4.42 -16.11
C PRO A 269 18.69 5.23 -16.77
N ASP A 270 18.89 5.06 -18.07
CA ASP A 270 19.84 5.83 -18.89
C ASP A 270 19.23 7.12 -19.47
N GLY A 271 17.94 7.37 -19.24
CA GLY A 271 17.21 8.56 -19.69
C GLY A 271 16.93 8.60 -21.20
N ARG A 272 17.14 7.50 -21.94
CA ARG A 272 17.02 7.47 -23.40
C ARG A 272 15.61 7.12 -23.90
N LEU A 273 14.82 6.43 -23.08
CA LEU A 273 13.48 5.95 -23.43
C LEU A 273 12.43 6.40 -22.40
N LEU A 274 11.20 6.53 -22.87
CA LEU A 274 9.98 6.62 -22.05
C LEU A 274 9.10 5.40 -22.31
N GLY A 275 8.58 4.80 -21.25
CA GLY A 275 7.57 3.75 -21.28
C GLY A 275 6.16 4.33 -21.18
N LEU A 276 5.27 3.82 -22.03
CA LEU A 276 3.85 4.15 -22.06
C LEU A 276 3.03 2.86 -22.01
N GLN A 277 1.87 2.93 -21.38
CA GLN A 277 0.88 1.87 -21.31
C GLN A 277 -0.09 1.99 -22.49
N ARG A 278 -0.32 0.87 -23.16
CA ARG A 278 -1.26 0.71 -24.27
C ARG A 278 -2.02 -0.59 -24.09
N GLY A 279 -3.22 -0.55 -23.53
CA GLY A 279 -4.18 -1.66 -23.52
C GLY A 279 -3.58 -3.07 -23.49
N GLY A 280 -2.98 -3.47 -22.37
CA GLY A 280 -2.34 -4.80 -22.20
C GLY A 280 -0.91 -4.90 -22.74
N GLU A 281 -0.34 -3.81 -23.25
CA GLU A 281 1.05 -3.69 -23.68
C GLU A 281 1.73 -2.48 -23.03
N VAL A 282 3.05 -2.54 -22.96
CA VAL A 282 3.95 -1.42 -22.70
C VAL A 282 4.72 -1.11 -23.99
N VAL A 283 4.72 0.16 -24.39
CA VAL A 283 5.41 0.66 -25.58
C VAL A 283 6.44 1.71 -25.20
N PHE A 284 7.40 1.95 -26.08
CA PHE A 284 8.53 2.83 -25.79
C PHE A 284 8.63 3.97 -26.80
N LEU A 285 9.03 5.15 -26.32
CA LEU A 285 9.35 6.31 -27.13
C LEU A 285 10.79 6.76 -26.85
N PRO A 286 11.57 7.11 -27.89
CA PRO A 286 12.87 7.72 -27.68
C PRO A 286 12.71 9.16 -27.18
N VAL A 287 13.51 9.53 -26.19
CA VAL A 287 13.48 10.89 -25.59
C VAL A 287 14.05 11.93 -26.58
N ALA A 288 14.95 11.51 -27.47
CA ALA A 288 15.56 12.35 -28.50
C ALA A 288 15.66 11.60 -29.84
N ASP A 289 15.80 12.34 -30.94
CA ASP A 289 16.02 11.77 -32.28
C ASP A 289 17.49 11.32 -32.44
N ASP A 290 17.90 10.35 -31.62
CA ASP A 290 19.21 9.74 -31.71
C ASP A 290 19.07 8.37 -32.42
N PRO A 291 19.55 8.22 -33.66
CA PRO A 291 19.44 6.96 -34.40
C PRO A 291 20.22 5.81 -33.74
N ALA A 292 21.10 6.09 -32.78
CA ALA A 292 21.76 5.06 -31.99
C ALA A 292 20.86 4.48 -30.87
N VAL A 293 19.71 5.11 -30.57
CA VAL A 293 18.71 4.57 -29.64
C VAL A 293 17.81 3.58 -30.38
N ALA A 294 18.03 2.28 -30.15
CA ALA A 294 17.09 1.27 -30.59
C ALA A 294 15.83 1.34 -29.72
N VAL A 295 14.67 1.57 -30.34
CA VAL A 295 13.37 1.50 -29.67
C VAL A 295 12.93 0.04 -29.62
N PRO A 296 12.74 -0.55 -28.43
CA PRO A 296 12.29 -1.93 -28.31
C PRO A 296 10.89 -2.15 -28.88
N ALA A 297 10.59 -3.41 -29.23
CA ALA A 297 9.23 -3.80 -29.57
C ALA A 297 8.28 -3.66 -28.35
N PRO A 298 6.97 -3.48 -28.58
CA PRO A 298 5.97 -3.55 -27.51
C PRO A 298 6.11 -4.82 -26.68
N VAL A 299 5.95 -4.68 -25.36
CA VAL A 299 6.02 -5.78 -24.39
C VAL A 299 4.62 -6.02 -23.83
N ALA A 300 4.18 -7.28 -23.77
CA ALA A 300 2.92 -7.62 -23.12
C ALA A 300 2.96 -7.30 -21.61
N GLY A 301 1.93 -6.64 -21.10
CA GLY A 301 1.80 -6.25 -19.70
C GLY A 301 0.76 -5.15 -19.52
N ASP A 302 -0.08 -5.29 -18.50
CA ASP A 302 -1.13 -4.32 -18.18
C ASP A 302 -0.56 -2.97 -17.79
N ALA A 303 0.58 -2.91 -17.08
CA ALA A 303 1.21 -1.67 -16.64
C ALA A 303 2.74 -1.81 -16.52
N LEU A 304 3.49 -0.74 -16.80
CA LEU A 304 4.92 -0.67 -16.51
C LEU A 304 5.13 -0.24 -15.06
N LEU A 305 5.82 -1.08 -14.27
CA LEU A 305 5.99 -0.86 -12.84
C LEU A 305 7.38 -0.32 -12.49
N ALA A 306 8.42 -0.71 -13.23
CA ALA A 306 9.78 -0.18 -13.07
C ALA A 306 10.71 -0.66 -14.20
N TRP A 307 11.87 0.01 -14.33
CA TRP A 307 13.02 -0.51 -15.06
C TRP A 307 14.00 -1.19 -14.10
N ARG A 308 14.51 -2.36 -14.46
CA ARG A 308 15.62 -3.01 -13.74
C ARG A 308 16.98 -2.63 -14.32
N SER A 309 17.01 -2.42 -15.62
CA SER A 309 18.17 -1.91 -16.38
C SER A 309 17.65 -1.26 -17.66
N PRO A 310 18.49 -0.59 -18.46
CA PRO A 310 18.07 -0.10 -19.78
C PRO A 310 17.49 -1.18 -20.72
N GLY A 311 17.80 -2.46 -20.48
CA GLY A 311 17.34 -3.59 -21.30
C GLY A 311 16.34 -4.54 -20.61
N GLU A 312 15.90 -4.26 -19.37
CA GLU A 312 14.98 -5.14 -18.63
C GLU A 312 13.96 -4.32 -17.83
N VAL A 313 12.68 -4.63 -18.00
CA VAL A 313 11.54 -3.95 -17.34
C VAL A 313 10.75 -4.90 -16.45
N LEU A 314 10.05 -4.33 -15.47
CA LEU A 314 9.03 -5.00 -14.67
C LEU A 314 7.65 -4.54 -15.11
N VAL A 315 6.80 -5.48 -15.49
CA VAL A 315 5.43 -5.22 -15.91
C VAL A 315 4.44 -5.98 -15.04
N GLN A 316 3.28 -5.38 -14.82
CA GLN A 316 2.12 -6.13 -14.34
C GLN A 316 1.67 -7.08 -15.46
N ASP A 317 1.64 -8.36 -15.17
CA ASP A 317 1.15 -9.40 -16.09
C ASP A 317 -0.30 -9.73 -15.73
N ARG A 318 -1.15 -9.89 -16.76
CA ARG A 318 -2.42 -10.62 -16.63
C ARG A 318 -2.14 -12.05 -17.07
N GLY A 319 -1.63 -12.84 -16.11
CA GLY A 319 -0.95 -14.11 -16.35
C GLY A 319 -1.31 -14.83 -17.65
N ALA A 320 -0.32 -15.01 -18.52
CA ALA A 320 -0.37 -15.93 -19.66
C ALA A 320 -0.42 -17.43 -19.25
N SER A 321 -1.01 -17.75 -18.09
CA SER A 321 -1.22 -19.12 -17.64
C SER A 321 -2.57 -19.63 -18.15
N SER A 322 -2.49 -20.65 -18.98
CA SER A 322 -3.60 -21.47 -19.49
C SER A 322 -4.35 -22.27 -18.41
N SER A 323 -4.17 -21.98 -17.12
CA SER A 323 -5.09 -22.41 -16.07
C SER A 323 -5.89 -21.22 -15.57
N ALA A 324 -7.18 -21.18 -15.92
CA ALA A 324 -8.18 -20.19 -15.51
C ALA A 324 -8.46 -20.14 -13.98
N THR A 325 -7.45 -20.32 -13.13
CA THR A 325 -7.62 -20.52 -11.67
C THR A 325 -6.78 -19.59 -10.79
N SER A 326 -5.79 -18.87 -11.31
CA SER A 326 -5.04 -17.87 -10.50
C SER A 326 -5.44 -16.46 -10.89
N THR A 327 -6.05 -15.75 -9.94
CA THR A 327 -6.43 -14.33 -9.98
C THR A 327 -5.42 -13.47 -9.21
N ASP A 328 -4.23 -14.01 -8.92
CA ASP A 328 -3.19 -13.28 -8.19
C ASP A 328 -2.65 -12.14 -9.05
N PHE A 329 -2.23 -11.06 -8.39
CA PHE A 329 -1.52 -9.98 -9.07
C PHE A 329 -0.09 -10.43 -9.35
N THR A 330 0.33 -10.45 -10.60
CA THR A 330 1.64 -10.95 -11.02
C THR A 330 2.50 -9.84 -11.62
N VAL A 331 3.77 -9.83 -11.24
CA VAL A 331 4.81 -8.98 -11.83
C VAL A 331 5.77 -9.88 -12.59
N SER A 332 6.00 -9.56 -13.84
CA SER A 332 6.94 -10.26 -14.73
C SER A 332 8.12 -9.35 -15.07
N SER A 333 9.31 -9.93 -15.11
CA SER A 333 10.52 -9.28 -15.62
C SER A 333 10.66 -9.62 -17.10
N VAL A 334 10.79 -8.62 -17.95
CA VAL A 334 10.88 -8.79 -19.41
C VAL A 334 12.18 -8.21 -19.93
N GLU A 335 12.96 -9.04 -20.63
CA GLU A 335 14.14 -8.61 -21.36
C GLU A 335 13.73 -8.00 -22.70
N LEU A 336 14.08 -6.74 -22.94
CA LEU A 336 13.60 -5.96 -24.08
C LEU A 336 14.19 -6.41 -25.42
N ALA A 337 15.41 -6.96 -25.41
CA ALA A 337 16.07 -7.44 -26.62
C ALA A 337 15.43 -8.71 -27.19
N THR A 338 14.89 -9.57 -26.31
CA THR A 338 14.35 -10.88 -26.69
C THR A 338 12.84 -10.97 -26.55
N GLY A 339 12.22 -10.06 -25.78
CA GLY A 339 10.83 -10.17 -25.35
C GLY A 339 10.59 -11.27 -24.31
N SER A 340 11.65 -11.90 -23.79
CA SER A 340 11.52 -13.03 -22.86
C SER A 340 11.01 -12.54 -21.51
N ALA A 341 9.85 -13.04 -21.11
CA ALA A 341 9.24 -12.76 -19.82
C ALA A 341 9.50 -13.89 -18.82
N ARG A 342 9.75 -13.53 -17.55
CA ARG A 342 9.82 -14.47 -16.43
C ARG A 342 9.08 -13.90 -15.22
N ALA A 343 8.43 -14.76 -14.45
CA ALA A 343 7.81 -14.34 -13.19
C ALA A 343 8.85 -13.70 -12.27
N PHE A 344 8.52 -12.54 -11.71
CA PHE A 344 9.37 -11.78 -10.81
C PHE A 344 8.81 -11.79 -9.38
N THR A 345 7.57 -11.38 -9.19
CA THR A 345 6.90 -11.55 -7.89
C THR A 345 5.39 -11.63 -8.09
N ARG A 346 4.66 -11.97 -7.03
CA ARG A 346 3.20 -11.93 -7.04
C ARG A 346 2.66 -11.45 -5.71
N VAL A 347 1.44 -10.93 -5.72
CA VAL A 347 0.68 -10.63 -4.52
C VAL A 347 -0.58 -11.52 -4.52
N PRO A 348 -0.78 -12.36 -3.49
CA PRO A 348 -1.98 -13.19 -3.39
C PRO A 348 -3.25 -12.34 -3.24
N THR A 349 -4.29 -12.69 -4.00
CA THR A 349 -5.61 -12.00 -3.97
C THR A 349 -6.71 -12.83 -3.33
N ALA A 350 -6.35 -13.97 -2.73
CA ALA A 350 -7.27 -14.92 -2.10
C ALA A 350 -8.41 -15.39 -3.04
N GLY A 351 -8.07 -15.76 -4.27
CA GLY A 351 -9.05 -16.19 -5.27
C GLY A 351 -9.79 -15.03 -5.93
N GLY A 352 -9.22 -13.82 -5.91
CA GLY A 352 -9.76 -12.63 -6.57
C GLY A 352 -10.60 -11.74 -5.65
N ASN A 353 -10.78 -12.15 -4.39
CA ASN A 353 -11.56 -11.42 -3.40
C ASN A 353 -10.90 -10.11 -2.97
N TYR A 354 -9.57 -9.99 -3.09
CA TYR A 354 -8.83 -8.79 -2.70
C TYR A 354 -7.98 -8.31 -3.87
N ALA A 355 -8.58 -7.47 -4.72
CA ALA A 355 -7.89 -6.86 -5.85
C ALA A 355 -6.65 -6.07 -5.38
N VAL A 356 -5.61 -6.05 -6.21
CA VAL A 356 -4.40 -5.26 -5.97
C VAL A 356 -4.42 -4.08 -6.92
N THR A 357 -4.32 -2.87 -6.39
CA THR A 357 -4.30 -1.63 -7.17
C THR A 357 -3.21 -0.70 -6.66
N ARG A 358 -2.91 0.36 -7.42
CA ARG A 358 -1.92 1.39 -7.04
C ARG A 358 -0.57 0.78 -6.65
N PHE A 359 -0.15 -0.26 -7.39
CA PHE A 359 1.06 -1.00 -7.11
C PHE A 359 2.28 -0.22 -7.61
N GLU A 360 3.16 0.14 -6.69
CA GLU A 360 4.39 0.86 -6.96
C GLU A 360 5.60 0.13 -6.37
N LEU A 361 6.72 0.25 -7.07
CA LEU A 361 8.02 -0.21 -6.62
C LEU A 361 8.94 1.00 -6.43
N ALA A 362 9.79 0.94 -5.41
CA ALA A 362 10.90 1.88 -5.27
C ALA A 362 11.89 1.64 -6.43
N THR A 363 11.76 2.42 -7.50
CA THR A 363 12.45 2.21 -8.78
C THR A 363 13.98 2.18 -8.65
N GLY A 364 14.56 2.94 -7.72
CA GLY A 364 15.98 2.93 -7.42
C GLY A 364 16.45 1.69 -6.65
N LEU A 365 15.56 1.03 -5.88
CA LEU A 365 15.88 -0.20 -5.18
C LEU A 365 15.87 -1.42 -6.11
N VAL A 366 14.96 -1.47 -7.07
CA VAL A 366 14.75 -2.66 -7.92
C VAL A 366 15.82 -2.88 -8.99
N GLN A 367 16.55 -1.83 -9.40
CA GLN A 367 17.62 -1.96 -10.41
C GLN A 367 18.77 -2.85 -9.94
N GLY A 368 19.10 -2.81 -8.65
CA GLY A 368 20.12 -3.66 -8.02
C GLY A 368 19.54 -4.85 -7.25
N ALA A 369 18.23 -5.05 -7.30
CA ALA A 369 17.58 -6.05 -6.47
C ALA A 369 17.81 -7.48 -6.98
N ARG A 370 17.96 -8.39 -6.02
CA ARG A 370 18.14 -9.82 -6.27
C ARG A 370 16.82 -10.55 -6.07
N TRP A 371 16.33 -11.18 -7.12
CA TRP A 371 15.21 -12.09 -7.01
C TRP A 371 15.56 -13.31 -6.15
N THR A 372 14.60 -13.77 -5.35
CA THR A 372 14.72 -14.96 -4.53
C THR A 372 13.48 -15.83 -4.68
N ALA A 373 13.65 -17.15 -4.74
CA ALA A 373 12.54 -18.11 -4.74
C ALA A 373 11.82 -18.20 -3.38
N ALA A 374 12.26 -17.42 -2.38
CA ALA A 374 11.73 -17.47 -1.03
C ALA A 374 10.33 -16.85 -0.96
N VAL A 375 9.48 -17.46 -0.12
CA VAL A 375 8.19 -16.92 0.31
C VAL A 375 8.28 -16.77 1.83
N PRO A 376 8.92 -15.69 2.33
CA PRO A 376 9.09 -15.51 3.76
C PRO A 376 7.74 -15.36 4.45
N ARG A 377 7.66 -15.82 5.70
CA ARG A 377 6.54 -15.41 6.56
C ARG A 377 6.69 -13.91 6.81
N PRO A 378 5.72 -13.08 6.42
CA PRO A 378 5.86 -11.65 6.60
C PRO A 378 5.90 -11.31 8.10
N ASP A 379 6.89 -10.52 8.50
CA ASP A 379 6.78 -9.80 9.76
C ASP A 379 5.71 -8.74 9.56
N ARG A 380 4.58 -8.86 10.24
CA ARG A 380 3.46 -7.94 10.10
C ARG A 380 3.45 -6.84 11.16
N GLY A 381 4.46 -6.78 12.03
CA GLY A 381 4.48 -5.88 13.17
C GLY A 381 3.37 -6.19 14.16
N ARG A 382 3.06 -5.24 15.04
CA ARG A 382 2.04 -5.40 16.09
C ARG A 382 0.67 -4.90 15.58
N PRO A 383 -0.40 -5.71 15.64
CA PRO A 383 -1.73 -5.24 15.28
C PRO A 383 -2.22 -4.16 16.27
N ALA A 384 -3.20 -3.36 15.81
CA ALA A 384 -3.80 -2.30 16.60
C ALA A 384 -4.22 -2.80 17.99
N ALA A 385 -4.05 -1.96 19.02
CA ALA A 385 -4.35 -2.32 20.40
C ALA A 385 -5.80 -2.80 20.61
N VAL A 386 -6.73 -2.26 19.83
CA VAL A 386 -8.16 -2.62 19.86
C VAL A 386 -8.38 -4.08 19.44
N LEU A 387 -7.72 -4.55 18.37
CA LEU A 387 -7.82 -5.95 17.93
C LEU A 387 -7.23 -6.90 18.97
N ARG A 388 -6.15 -6.49 19.65
CA ARG A 388 -5.57 -7.23 20.76
C ARG A 388 -6.55 -7.32 21.95
N ALA A 389 -7.18 -6.21 22.32
CA ALA A 389 -8.16 -6.17 23.40
C ALA A 389 -9.40 -7.02 23.08
N GLY A 390 -9.93 -6.93 21.86
CA GLY A 390 -11.05 -7.77 21.39
C GLY A 390 -10.72 -9.26 21.42
N GLY A 391 -9.53 -9.65 20.96
CA GLY A 391 -9.06 -11.03 21.03
C GLY A 391 -8.98 -11.57 22.47
N VAL A 392 -8.48 -10.76 23.40
CA VAL A 392 -8.43 -11.11 24.83
C VAL A 392 -9.84 -11.28 25.40
N LEU A 393 -10.77 -10.38 25.08
CA LEU A 393 -12.16 -10.47 25.54
C LEU A 393 -12.87 -11.71 24.99
N LEU A 394 -12.68 -12.05 23.71
CA LEU A 394 -13.25 -13.25 23.10
C LEU A 394 -12.67 -14.53 23.72
N ALA A 395 -11.36 -14.57 23.96
CA ALA A 395 -10.72 -15.70 24.62
C ALA A 395 -11.25 -15.88 26.07
N ALA A 396 -11.42 -14.77 26.80
CA ALA A 396 -12.02 -14.79 28.13
C ALA A 396 -13.47 -15.29 28.12
N ALA A 397 -14.28 -14.84 27.16
CA ALA A 397 -15.66 -15.30 26.98
C ALA A 397 -15.73 -16.80 26.64
N ALA A 398 -14.87 -17.28 25.74
CA ALA A 398 -14.79 -18.70 25.40
C ALA A 398 -14.39 -19.56 26.61
N ALA A 399 -13.39 -19.11 27.38
CA ALA A 399 -12.97 -19.78 28.61
C ALA A 399 -14.11 -19.85 29.64
N ALA A 400 -14.86 -18.76 29.80
CA ALA A 400 -16.03 -18.71 30.68
C ALA A 400 -17.13 -19.69 30.24
N LEU A 401 -17.40 -19.79 28.94
CA LEU A 401 -18.37 -20.75 28.38
C LEU A 401 -17.94 -22.21 28.59
N VAL A 402 -16.66 -22.52 28.40
CA VAL A 402 -16.11 -23.86 28.68
C VAL A 402 -16.23 -24.19 30.17
N ALA A 403 -15.87 -23.26 31.05
CA ALA A 403 -16.00 -23.43 32.50
C ALA A 403 -17.47 -23.66 32.91
N GLN A 404 -18.41 -22.88 32.35
CA GLN A 404 -19.85 -23.03 32.61
C GLN A 404 -20.38 -24.40 32.14
N ARG A 405 -19.91 -24.91 31.00
CA ARG A 405 -20.29 -26.26 30.52
C ARG A 405 -19.73 -27.36 31.42
N LEU A 406 -18.50 -27.22 31.90
CA LEU A 406 -17.87 -28.18 32.81
C LEU A 406 -18.55 -28.19 34.18
N THR A 407 -18.95 -27.04 34.73
CA THR A 407 -19.68 -26.97 36.00
C THR A 407 -21.08 -27.57 35.88
N ARG A 408 -21.83 -27.25 34.82
CA ARG A 408 -23.15 -27.86 34.55
C ARG A 408 -23.08 -29.39 34.42
N ARG A 409 -22.06 -29.93 33.73
CA ARG A 409 -21.84 -31.38 33.62
C ARG A 409 -21.51 -32.04 34.96
N ARG A 410 -20.76 -31.36 35.83
CA ARG A 410 -20.46 -31.86 37.19
C ARG A 410 -21.69 -31.84 38.08
N SER A 411 -22.54 -30.82 37.98
CA SER A 411 -23.80 -30.75 38.73
C SER A 411 -24.79 -31.83 38.28
N ALA A 412 -24.87 -32.13 36.98
CA ALA A 412 -25.73 -33.19 36.44
C ALA A 412 -25.27 -34.62 36.83
N ARG A 413 -24.00 -34.81 37.22
CA ARG A 413 -23.46 -36.10 37.69
C ARG A 413 -23.61 -36.33 39.20
N ARG A 414 -24.11 -35.35 39.97
CA ARG A 414 -24.44 -35.56 41.39
C ARG A 414 -25.77 -36.32 41.47
N VAL A 415 -25.68 -37.64 41.60
CA VAL A 415 -26.80 -38.53 41.96
C VAL A 415 -27.35 -38.10 43.34
N PRO A 416 -28.68 -38.03 43.56
CA PRO A 416 -29.22 -37.74 44.88
C PRO A 416 -28.85 -38.87 45.85
N ALA A 417 -28.39 -38.54 47.05
CA ALA A 417 -28.14 -39.53 48.10
C ALA A 417 -29.44 -40.30 48.42
N PRO A 418 -29.38 -41.62 48.66
CA PRO A 418 -30.58 -42.40 49.00
C PRO A 418 -31.18 -41.87 50.31
N ALA A 419 -32.50 -41.66 50.32
CA ALA A 419 -33.24 -41.15 51.47
C ALA A 419 -33.00 -42.03 52.70
N ALA A 420 -32.51 -41.42 53.79
CA ALA A 420 -32.32 -42.10 55.07
C ALA A 420 -33.68 -42.56 55.63
N ARG A 421 -33.76 -43.83 56.03
CA ARG A 421 -34.94 -44.41 56.70
C ARG A 421 -35.29 -43.63 57.97
N PRO A 422 -36.59 -43.43 58.29
CA PRO A 422 -36.98 -42.71 59.49
C PRO A 422 -36.63 -43.51 60.76
N ALA A 423 -36.07 -42.82 61.76
CA ALA A 423 -35.77 -43.37 63.08
C ALA A 423 -37.06 -43.60 63.91
N PRO A 424 -37.08 -44.57 64.84
CA PRO A 424 -38.29 -44.97 65.58
C PRO A 424 -38.70 -43.90 66.60
N ARG A 425 -40.01 -43.73 66.79
CA ARG A 425 -40.61 -42.78 67.75
C ARG A 425 -40.32 -43.18 69.20
N PRO A 426 -40.04 -42.23 70.11
CA PRO A 426 -39.99 -42.50 71.54
C PRO A 426 -41.40 -42.67 72.12
N VAL A 427 -41.54 -43.60 73.06
CA VAL A 427 -42.74 -43.88 73.85
C VAL A 427 -42.80 -42.87 75.02
N PRO A 428 -43.96 -42.22 75.31
CA PRO A 428 -44.15 -41.50 76.56
C PRO A 428 -44.61 -42.46 77.67
N GLY A 429 -44.15 -42.20 78.89
CA GLY A 429 -44.37 -43.02 80.09
C GLY A 429 -45.80 -43.03 80.63
#